data_AF-A0A939YUD5-F1
#
_entry.id   AF-A0A939YUD5-F1
#
_cell.length_a   1.000
_cell.length_b   1.000
_cell.length_c   1.000
_cell.angle_alpha   90.00
_cell.angle_beta   90.00
_cell.angle_gamma   90.00
#
_symmetry.space_group_name_H-M   'P 1'
#
loop_
_entity.id
_entity.type
_entity.pdbx_description
1 polymer ?
#
loop_
_entity_poly.entity_id
_entity_poly.type
_entity_poly.pdbx_seq_one_letter_code
_entity_poly.pdbx_strand_id
1 'polypeptide(L)'
;MKINKLLKRDITPVRRGSNSAFLSGSCSVAGIMLHVIAALIPVIVWAVYLFGFRVLMVIAVSVASAVASDALLTLMIYKKPLIGDLAAVVSGVMLALTLPAATPLWIPAVGGLVAMAIKQLAGGTGNNFLNPALFARTVIMLIFGKMMIYTAPGVSLPLFSNVDPQLSAGTAMAALNAGKFPNESVFELLYGKCAGNIGEISALLILLGGAFLILRGIISYKIPLSFAFTVMAITYLFPRIDIDSSYAIYSILSGGVLFAAFFMATDHATSPCTTLGQVLYGVGCGGLTVLFRYTGVFYDGAYPAVLIMNELARPLDLLAFSLNGPGKKKKKAKKQKEKEPEPAETVENGQETAENAEKPDETSAEEPKEIKEETEETATDVTEAEEITEETEEKPENKPDDGEGA
;
A
#
# COMPACT_ATOMS: atom_id res chain seq x y z
N MET A 1 -9.49 -26.46 22.66
CA MET A 1 -9.57 -25.29 23.57
C MET A 1 -8.43 -24.25 23.40
N LYS A 2 -7.23 -24.62 22.89
CA LYS A 2 -6.11 -23.65 22.67
C LYS A 2 -6.19 -22.82 21.37
N ILE A 3 -6.97 -23.24 20.36
CA ILE A 3 -7.10 -22.53 19.08
C ILE A 3 -8.07 -21.34 19.17
N ASN A 4 -9.20 -21.49 19.88
CA ASN A 4 -10.15 -20.38 20.12
C ASN A 4 -9.59 -19.28 21.03
N LYS A 5 -8.53 -19.54 21.79
CA LYS A 5 -7.83 -18.52 22.61
C LYS A 5 -6.85 -17.67 21.79
N LEU A 6 -6.41 -18.14 20.62
CA LEU A 6 -5.57 -17.39 19.69
C LEU A 6 -6.41 -16.52 18.73
N LEU A 7 -7.66 -16.90 18.46
CA LEU A 7 -8.61 -16.12 17.66
C LEU A 7 -9.29 -14.98 18.43
N LYS A 8 -9.25 -14.99 19.78
CA LYS A 8 -9.91 -13.99 20.65
C LYS A 8 -8.96 -12.99 21.32
N ARG A 9 -7.64 -13.08 21.08
CA ARG A 9 -6.69 -12.02 21.45
C ARG A 9 -6.42 -11.18 20.20
N ASP A 10 -6.66 -9.89 20.32
CA ASP A 10 -6.26 -8.82 19.40
C ASP A 10 -7.28 -8.39 18.34
N ILE A 11 -8.43 -7.88 18.82
CA ILE A 11 -9.06 -6.66 18.26
C ILE A 11 -8.64 -5.45 19.13
N THR A 12 -7.37 -5.45 19.53
CA THR A 12 -6.71 -4.24 20.03
C THR A 12 -5.99 -3.65 18.83
N PRO A 13 -6.15 -2.35 18.51
CA PRO A 13 -5.27 -1.71 17.55
C PRO A 13 -3.85 -1.99 18.03
N VAL A 14 -2.97 -2.41 17.11
CA VAL A 14 -1.55 -2.61 17.40
C VAL A 14 -1.04 -1.31 18.00
N ARG A 15 -0.97 -1.24 19.34
CA ARG A 15 -0.33 -0.15 20.05
C ARG A 15 1.15 -0.28 19.67
N ARG A 16 1.59 0.48 18.66
CA ARG A 16 3.00 0.63 18.32
C ARG A 16 3.69 1.23 19.54
N GLY A 17 4.17 0.35 20.41
CA GLY A 17 5.06 0.65 21.51
C GLY A 17 6.32 -0.16 21.31
N SER A 18 7.29 0.41 20.60
CA SER A 18 8.72 0.27 20.83
C SER A 18 9.45 0.71 19.56
N ASN A 19 10.32 1.70 19.74
CA ASN A 19 11.14 2.35 18.74
C ASN A 19 11.80 1.34 17.79
N SER A 20 11.24 1.19 16.59
CA SER A 20 12.01 0.65 15.48
C SER A 20 13.06 1.69 15.12
N ALA A 21 14.33 1.30 15.18
CA ALA A 21 15.49 2.11 14.80
C ALA A 21 15.52 2.53 13.31
N PHE A 22 14.38 2.42 12.60
CA PHE A 22 14.17 2.90 11.23
C PHE A 22 13.49 4.29 11.18
N LEU A 23 13.05 4.83 12.32
CA LEU A 23 12.56 6.21 12.47
C LEU A 23 13.57 7.11 13.22
N SER A 24 14.82 6.66 13.35
CA SER A 24 15.94 7.49 13.79
C SER A 24 16.36 8.43 12.63
N GLY A 25 15.47 9.34 12.26
CA GLY A 25 15.66 10.30 11.18
C GLY A 25 14.33 10.98 10.86
N SER A 26 14.30 12.30 11.01
CA SER A 26 13.16 13.21 10.89
C SER A 26 12.46 13.21 9.52
N CYS A 27 11.74 12.14 9.18
CA CYS A 27 10.89 12.08 7.98
C CYS A 27 9.43 11.85 8.38
N SER A 28 8.63 12.91 8.30
CA SER A 28 7.17 12.85 8.50
C SER A 28 6.52 11.99 7.40
N VAL A 29 5.36 11.40 7.68
CA VAL A 29 4.51 10.72 6.68
C VAL A 29 4.29 11.63 5.46
N ALA A 30 4.07 12.93 5.70
CA ALA A 30 3.94 13.93 4.64
C ALA A 30 5.20 14.05 3.75
N GLY A 31 6.40 13.87 4.33
CA GLY A 31 7.66 13.89 3.59
C GLY A 31 7.81 12.69 2.66
N ILE A 32 7.41 11.49 3.13
CA ILE A 32 7.36 10.28 2.29
C ILE A 32 6.36 10.48 1.14
N MET A 33 5.17 10.98 1.45
CA MET A 33 4.13 11.27 0.44
C MET A 33 4.59 12.30 -0.59
N LEU A 34 5.33 13.34 -0.18
CA LEU A 34 5.89 14.33 -1.08
C LEU A 34 6.91 13.71 -2.06
N HIS A 35 7.75 12.79 -1.59
CA HIS A 35 8.67 12.07 -2.47
C HIS A 35 7.95 11.20 -3.50
N VAL A 36 6.82 10.58 -3.13
CA VAL A 36 5.96 9.85 -4.09
C VAL A 36 5.40 10.80 -5.14
N ILE A 37 4.88 11.96 -4.74
CA ILE A 37 4.40 12.98 -5.70
C ILE A 37 5.55 13.43 -6.61
N ALA A 38 6.72 13.73 -6.04
CA ALA A 38 7.88 14.17 -6.80
C ALA A 38 8.32 13.14 -7.86
N ALA A 39 8.24 11.85 -7.53
CA ALA A 39 8.54 10.76 -8.47
C ALA A 39 7.56 10.68 -9.64
N LEU A 40 6.32 11.17 -9.47
CA LEU A 40 5.27 11.16 -10.50
C LEU A 40 5.27 12.41 -11.39
N ILE A 41 5.87 13.51 -10.94
CA ILE A 41 5.90 14.77 -11.71
C ILE A 41 6.42 14.56 -13.15
N PRO A 42 7.52 13.85 -13.41
CA PRO A 42 7.99 13.63 -14.78
C PRO A 42 6.96 12.94 -15.66
N VAL A 43 6.24 11.93 -15.11
CA VAL A 43 5.17 11.22 -15.81
C VAL A 43 4.01 12.16 -16.13
N ILE A 44 3.61 13.00 -15.16
CA ILE A 44 2.53 13.98 -15.34
C ILE A 44 2.90 15.01 -16.42
N VAL A 45 4.11 15.57 -16.37
CA VAL A 45 4.59 16.56 -17.35
C VAL A 45 4.57 15.96 -18.76
N TRP A 46 5.04 14.72 -18.90
CA TRP A 46 5.02 14.02 -20.18
C TRP A 46 3.61 13.75 -20.67
N ALA A 47 2.69 13.35 -19.79
CA ALA A 47 1.29 13.16 -20.14
C ALA A 47 0.61 14.46 -20.59
N VAL A 48 0.89 15.59 -19.93
CA VAL A 48 0.38 16.91 -20.33
C VAL A 48 0.93 17.32 -21.70
N TYR A 49 2.19 17.01 -22.00
CA TYR A 49 2.76 17.26 -23.32
C TYR A 49 2.02 16.49 -24.44
N LEU A 50 1.59 15.24 -24.17
CA LEU A 50 0.96 14.38 -25.18
C LEU A 50 -0.55 14.54 -25.31
N PHE A 51 -1.25 14.77 -24.19
CA PHE A 51 -2.72 14.81 -24.12
C PHE A 51 -3.27 16.19 -23.76
N GLY A 52 -2.39 17.18 -23.56
CA GLY A 52 -2.74 18.55 -23.23
C GLY A 52 -3.19 18.77 -21.79
N PHE A 53 -3.69 19.97 -21.54
CA PHE A 53 -4.10 20.44 -20.21
C PHE A 53 -5.29 19.67 -19.60
N ARG A 54 -6.01 18.86 -20.40
CA ARG A 54 -7.08 17.99 -19.90
C ARG A 54 -6.57 17.02 -18.83
N VAL A 55 -5.31 16.57 -18.92
CA VAL A 55 -4.67 15.72 -17.89
C VAL A 55 -4.67 16.41 -16.52
N LEU A 56 -4.33 17.70 -16.47
CA LEU A 56 -4.33 18.46 -15.21
C LEU A 56 -5.73 18.59 -14.63
N MET A 57 -6.76 18.72 -15.47
CA MET A 57 -8.15 18.75 -15.01
C MET A 57 -8.58 17.42 -14.36
N VAL A 58 -8.22 16.29 -14.97
CA VAL A 58 -8.52 14.95 -14.40
C VAL A 58 -7.83 14.79 -13.04
N ILE A 59 -6.55 15.17 -12.94
CA ILE A 59 -5.78 15.12 -11.68
C ILE A 59 -6.39 16.08 -10.64
N ALA A 60 -6.66 17.32 -11.02
CA ALA A 60 -7.19 18.34 -10.11
C ALA A 60 -8.55 17.92 -9.54
N VAL A 61 -9.47 17.42 -10.38
CA VAL A 61 -10.79 16.97 -9.93
C VAL A 61 -10.68 15.74 -9.03
N SER A 62 -9.81 14.78 -9.35
CA SER A 62 -9.60 13.61 -8.50
C SER A 62 -9.02 13.98 -7.14
N VAL A 63 -8.00 14.83 -7.11
CA VAL A 63 -7.36 15.30 -5.87
C VAL A 63 -8.32 16.15 -5.04
N ALA A 64 -9.04 17.10 -5.66
CA ALA A 64 -10.00 17.94 -4.97
C ALA A 64 -11.12 17.10 -4.34
N SER A 65 -11.64 16.12 -5.08
CA SER A 65 -12.67 15.22 -4.56
C SER A 65 -12.13 14.31 -3.45
N ALA A 66 -10.91 13.77 -3.58
CA ALA A 66 -10.29 12.98 -2.54
C ALA A 66 -10.08 13.82 -1.27
N VAL A 67 -9.48 15.01 -1.36
CA VAL A 67 -9.26 15.88 -0.18
C VAL A 67 -10.59 16.30 0.46
N ALA A 68 -11.58 16.69 -0.34
CA ALA A 68 -12.90 17.06 0.17
C ALA A 68 -13.59 15.88 0.87
N SER A 69 -13.54 14.69 0.27
CA SER A 69 -14.14 13.48 0.84
C SER A 69 -13.41 13.03 2.10
N ASP A 70 -12.08 13.11 2.13
CA ASP A 70 -11.28 12.80 3.31
C ASP A 70 -11.63 13.73 4.47
N ALA A 71 -11.73 15.04 4.21
CA ALA A 71 -12.12 16.05 5.21
C ALA A 71 -13.55 15.81 5.73
N LEU A 72 -14.50 15.61 4.82
CA LEU A 72 -15.91 15.41 5.17
C LEU A 72 -16.12 14.12 5.96
N LEU A 73 -15.55 13.01 5.51
CA LEU A 73 -15.68 11.72 6.19
C LEU A 73 -14.93 11.70 7.52
N THR A 74 -13.76 12.32 7.61
CA THR A 74 -13.03 12.44 8.88
C THR A 74 -13.82 13.25 9.90
N LEU A 75 -14.42 14.36 9.46
CA LEU A 75 -15.26 15.18 10.32
C LEU A 75 -16.50 14.42 10.79
N MET A 76 -17.17 13.70 9.89
CA MET A 76 -18.38 12.92 10.22
C MET A 76 -18.11 11.73 11.14
N ILE A 77 -17.03 10.98 10.90
CA ILE A 77 -16.74 9.74 11.63
C ILE A 77 -15.97 10.02 12.93
N TYR A 78 -14.92 10.85 12.86
CA TYR A 78 -13.98 11.04 13.96
C TYR A 78 -14.14 12.37 14.69
N LYS A 79 -14.99 13.29 14.21
CA LYS A 79 -15.20 14.62 14.78
C LYS A 79 -13.91 15.42 14.99
N LYS A 80 -12.91 15.20 14.12
CA LYS A 80 -11.60 15.86 14.17
C LYS A 80 -11.29 16.53 12.83
N PRO A 81 -10.61 17.69 12.83
CA PRO A 81 -10.20 18.35 11.60
C PRO A 81 -9.09 17.57 10.87
N LEU A 82 -8.98 17.85 9.57
CA LEU A 82 -8.09 17.20 8.62
C LEU A 82 -6.63 17.23 9.09
N ILE A 83 -5.95 16.07 9.05
CA ILE A 83 -4.53 15.94 9.39
C ILE A 83 -3.73 16.11 8.09
N GLY A 84 -2.73 16.99 8.08
CA GLY A 84 -1.91 17.35 6.90
C GLY A 84 -0.91 16.27 6.45
N ASP A 85 -1.33 15.02 6.34
CA ASP A 85 -0.48 13.86 6.01
C ASP A 85 -0.28 13.62 4.51
N LEU A 86 -0.94 14.43 3.64
CA LEU A 86 -0.95 14.32 2.17
C LEU A 86 -1.46 12.97 1.61
N ALA A 87 -1.96 12.06 2.44
CA ALA A 87 -2.35 10.72 1.99
C ALA A 87 -3.54 10.76 1.02
N ALA A 88 -4.50 11.67 1.25
CA ALA A 88 -5.63 11.90 0.34
C ALA A 88 -5.17 12.46 -1.01
N VAL A 89 -4.19 13.37 -1.00
CA VAL A 89 -3.61 13.95 -2.22
C VAL A 89 -2.91 12.88 -3.04
N VAL A 90 -2.04 12.09 -2.42
CA VAL A 90 -1.34 10.99 -3.12
C VAL A 90 -2.32 9.99 -3.70
N SER A 91 -3.36 9.61 -2.93
CA SER A 91 -4.39 8.68 -3.40
C SER A 91 -5.17 9.25 -4.60
N GLY A 92 -5.50 10.54 -4.57
CA GLY A 92 -6.16 11.22 -5.70
C GLY A 92 -5.28 11.32 -6.94
N VAL A 93 -3.99 11.65 -6.78
CA VAL A 93 -3.01 11.66 -7.89
C VAL A 93 -2.86 10.26 -8.48
N MET A 94 -2.64 9.25 -7.63
CA MET A 94 -2.51 7.84 -8.03
C MET A 94 -3.74 7.37 -8.80
N LEU A 95 -4.94 7.65 -8.28
CA LEU A 95 -6.19 7.31 -8.95
C LEU A 95 -6.29 7.99 -10.32
N ALA A 96 -6.07 9.30 -10.40
CA ALA A 96 -6.11 10.04 -11.67
C ALA A 96 -5.14 9.46 -12.71
N LEU A 97 -3.93 9.08 -12.28
CA LEU A 97 -2.93 8.48 -13.15
C LEU A 97 -3.37 7.09 -13.68
N THR A 98 -4.22 6.37 -12.97
CA THR A 98 -4.78 5.11 -13.51
C THR A 98 -5.92 5.31 -14.49
N LEU A 99 -6.34 6.54 -14.78
CA LEU A 99 -7.44 6.84 -15.70
C LEU A 99 -6.93 7.41 -17.02
N PRO A 100 -7.69 7.26 -18.13
CA PRO A 100 -7.41 7.95 -19.39
C PRO A 100 -7.54 9.47 -19.28
N ALA A 101 -6.85 10.20 -20.17
CA ALA A 101 -6.98 11.66 -20.23
C ALA A 101 -8.39 12.12 -20.67
N ALA A 102 -9.06 11.34 -21.52
CA ALA A 102 -10.38 11.65 -22.04
C ALA A 102 -11.54 11.28 -21.08
N THR A 103 -11.23 10.82 -19.87
CA THR A 103 -12.26 10.46 -18.88
C THR A 103 -13.18 11.65 -18.57
N PRO A 104 -14.52 11.44 -18.54
CA PRO A 104 -15.46 12.44 -18.04
C PRO A 104 -15.11 12.86 -16.60
N LEU A 105 -15.01 14.16 -16.32
CA LEU A 105 -14.45 14.67 -15.07
C LEU A 105 -15.22 14.26 -13.80
N TRP A 106 -16.50 13.89 -13.92
CA TRP A 106 -17.27 13.40 -12.79
C TRP A 106 -16.83 11.99 -12.32
N ILE A 107 -16.23 11.17 -13.19
CA ILE A 107 -15.76 9.82 -12.83
C ILE A 107 -14.58 9.86 -11.84
N PRO A 108 -13.48 10.63 -12.06
CA PRO A 108 -12.43 10.75 -11.06
C PRO A 108 -12.92 11.39 -9.75
N ALA A 109 -13.98 12.21 -9.79
CA ALA A 109 -14.62 12.72 -8.57
C ALA A 109 -15.32 11.59 -7.78
N VAL A 110 -16.15 10.77 -8.45
CA VAL A 110 -16.76 9.60 -7.79
C VAL A 110 -15.69 8.65 -7.24
N GLY A 111 -14.60 8.45 -7.98
CA GLY A 111 -13.48 7.64 -7.52
C GLY A 111 -12.76 8.21 -6.30
N GLY A 112 -12.57 9.52 -6.23
CA GLY A 112 -11.99 10.19 -5.06
C GLY A 112 -12.81 9.94 -3.79
N LEU A 113 -14.14 10.03 -3.91
CA LEU A 113 -15.06 9.70 -2.81
C LEU A 113 -14.97 8.23 -2.40
N VAL A 114 -14.99 7.29 -3.36
CA VAL A 114 -14.89 5.85 -3.07
C VAL A 114 -13.56 5.51 -2.41
N ALA A 115 -12.45 6.10 -2.87
CA ALA A 115 -11.13 5.89 -2.27
C ALA A 115 -11.13 6.36 -0.82
N MET A 116 -11.63 7.55 -0.52
CA MET A 116 -11.60 8.04 0.86
C MET A 116 -12.60 7.31 1.75
N ALA A 117 -13.75 6.90 1.22
CA ALA A 117 -14.70 6.06 1.95
C ALA A 117 -14.04 4.77 2.46
N ILE A 118 -13.34 4.03 1.59
CA ILE A 118 -12.69 2.78 2.01
C ILE A 118 -11.52 3.03 2.98
N LYS A 119 -10.75 4.11 2.78
CA LYS A 119 -9.67 4.53 3.69
C LYS A 119 -10.22 4.81 5.10
N GLN A 120 -11.31 5.57 5.18
CA GLN A 120 -11.88 5.98 6.47
C GLN A 120 -12.60 4.83 7.17
N LEU A 121 -13.28 3.95 6.43
CA LEU A 121 -13.85 2.71 6.99
C LEU A 121 -12.77 1.78 7.59
N ALA A 122 -11.55 1.82 7.05
CA ALA A 122 -10.43 1.06 7.57
C ALA A 122 -9.77 1.67 8.83
N GLY A 123 -10.17 2.87 9.27
CA GLY A 123 -9.58 3.54 10.43
C GLY A 123 -8.64 4.71 10.10
N GLY A 124 -8.58 5.14 8.84
CA GLY A 124 -7.78 6.29 8.39
C GLY A 124 -6.36 5.92 7.98
N THR A 125 -5.48 6.94 7.88
CA THR A 125 -4.13 6.78 7.34
C THR A 125 -3.29 5.81 8.16
N GLY A 126 -2.73 4.79 7.49
CA GLY A 126 -1.83 3.80 8.10
C GLY A 126 -2.51 2.57 8.70
N ASN A 127 -3.85 2.51 8.71
CA ASN A 127 -4.62 1.31 9.08
C ASN A 127 -5.37 0.68 7.89
N ASN A 128 -5.01 1.11 6.67
CA ASN A 128 -5.60 0.59 5.44
C ASN A 128 -5.23 -0.88 5.26
N PHE A 129 -6.24 -1.75 5.16
CA PHE A 129 -6.02 -3.15 4.77
C PHE A 129 -5.86 -3.33 3.25
N LEU A 130 -6.33 -2.36 2.46
CA LEU A 130 -6.16 -2.32 1.01
C LEU A 130 -5.86 -0.90 0.52
N ASN A 131 -5.20 -0.78 -0.64
CA ASN A 131 -4.84 0.50 -1.23
C ASN A 131 -6.12 1.24 -1.74
N PRO A 132 -6.44 2.42 -1.19
CA PRO A 132 -7.69 3.13 -1.51
C PRO A 132 -7.83 3.53 -2.98
N ALA A 133 -6.75 3.98 -3.61
CA ALA A 133 -6.75 4.41 -5.01
C ALA A 133 -6.99 3.22 -5.95
N LEU A 134 -6.34 2.08 -5.68
CA LEU A 134 -6.55 0.83 -6.42
C LEU A 134 -7.99 0.33 -6.33
N PHE A 135 -8.58 0.41 -5.13
CA PHE A 135 -9.96 0.00 -4.91
C PHE A 135 -10.93 0.86 -5.71
N ALA A 136 -10.79 2.19 -5.61
CA ALA A 136 -11.59 3.11 -6.40
C ALA A 136 -11.43 2.88 -7.91
N ARG A 137 -10.20 2.69 -8.39
CA ARG A 137 -9.93 2.37 -9.80
C ARG A 137 -10.62 1.08 -10.24
N THR A 138 -10.63 0.05 -9.41
CA THR A 138 -11.27 -1.23 -9.73
C THR A 138 -12.79 -1.10 -9.77
N VAL A 139 -13.39 -0.38 -8.80
CA VAL A 139 -14.82 -0.07 -8.77
C VAL A 139 -15.23 0.74 -10.00
N ILE A 140 -14.46 1.78 -10.35
CA ILE A 140 -14.72 2.60 -11.53
C ILE A 140 -14.67 1.76 -12.80
N MET A 141 -13.69 0.89 -12.98
CA MET A 141 -13.64 0.04 -14.17
C MET A 141 -14.78 -0.95 -14.24
N LEU A 142 -15.21 -1.49 -13.10
CA LEU A 142 -16.30 -2.45 -13.05
C LEU A 142 -17.64 -1.81 -13.45
N ILE A 143 -17.91 -0.60 -12.97
CA ILE A 143 -19.19 0.09 -13.18
C ILE A 143 -19.17 0.93 -14.48
N PHE A 144 -18.09 1.68 -14.71
CA PHE A 144 -17.98 2.70 -15.75
C PHE A 144 -16.94 2.37 -16.83
N GLY A 145 -16.38 1.16 -16.86
CA GLY A 145 -15.31 0.80 -17.80
C GLY A 145 -15.66 0.98 -19.27
N LYS A 146 -16.93 0.80 -19.65
CA LYS A 146 -17.42 1.04 -21.03
C LYS A 146 -17.43 2.52 -21.43
N MET A 147 -17.41 3.43 -20.46
CA MET A 147 -17.39 4.88 -20.69
C MET A 147 -15.95 5.43 -20.75
N MET A 148 -14.93 4.60 -20.52
CA MET A 148 -13.54 5.01 -20.58
C MET A 148 -13.06 5.07 -22.03
N ILE A 149 -12.75 6.29 -22.47
CA ILE A 149 -12.23 6.57 -23.80
C ILE A 149 -10.71 6.70 -23.71
N TYR A 150 -9.99 5.96 -24.55
CA TYR A 150 -8.55 6.04 -24.67
C TYR A 150 -8.22 6.75 -25.97
N THR A 151 -7.51 7.87 -25.94
CA THR A 151 -7.21 8.63 -27.16
C THR A 151 -5.78 8.38 -27.62
N ALA A 152 -5.53 8.56 -28.92
CA ALA A 152 -4.17 8.61 -29.43
C ALA A 152 -3.43 9.87 -28.90
N PRO A 153 -2.11 9.82 -28.75
CA PRO A 153 -1.32 11.00 -28.42
C PRO A 153 -1.47 12.11 -29.47
N GLY A 154 -1.47 13.38 -29.04
CA GLY A 154 -1.54 14.54 -29.93
C GLY A 154 -2.96 14.95 -30.35
N VAL A 155 -3.99 14.19 -29.95
CA VAL A 155 -5.39 14.59 -30.13
C VAL A 155 -5.73 15.74 -29.19
N SER A 156 -6.32 16.81 -29.72
CA SER A 156 -6.77 17.94 -28.90
C SER A 156 -8.02 17.57 -28.12
N LEU A 157 -7.93 17.64 -26.79
CA LEU A 157 -9.02 17.28 -25.88
C LEU A 157 -9.67 18.53 -25.30
N PRO A 158 -11.02 18.60 -25.25
CA PRO A 158 -11.69 19.70 -24.58
C PRO A 158 -11.44 19.68 -23.06
N LEU A 159 -11.31 20.86 -22.45
CA LEU A 159 -10.98 20.96 -21.02
C LEU A 159 -12.12 20.52 -20.08
N PHE A 160 -13.37 20.87 -20.39
CA PHE A 160 -14.51 20.65 -19.49
C PHE A 160 -15.61 19.76 -20.07
N SER A 161 -15.82 19.78 -21.38
CA SER A 161 -16.85 18.96 -22.02
C SER A 161 -16.43 17.49 -22.11
N ASN A 162 -17.39 16.63 -22.43
CA ASN A 162 -17.11 15.23 -22.73
C ASN A 162 -16.36 15.11 -24.06
N VAL A 163 -15.56 14.06 -24.17
CA VAL A 163 -14.83 13.71 -25.39
C VAL A 163 -15.71 12.84 -26.27
N ASP A 164 -15.68 13.05 -27.58
CA ASP A 164 -16.41 12.23 -28.54
C ASP A 164 -15.88 10.78 -28.49
N PRO A 165 -16.74 9.76 -28.29
CA PRO A 165 -16.35 8.35 -28.34
C PRO A 165 -15.65 7.93 -29.63
N GLN A 166 -15.86 8.64 -30.75
CA GLN A 166 -15.21 8.35 -32.03
C GLN A 166 -13.69 8.57 -32.00
N LEU A 167 -13.18 9.34 -31.03
CA LEU A 167 -11.74 9.60 -30.85
C LEU A 167 -11.03 8.44 -30.12
N SER A 168 -11.74 7.35 -29.79
CA SER A 168 -11.15 6.21 -29.10
C SER A 168 -10.17 5.46 -30.01
N ALA A 169 -8.92 5.38 -29.57
CA ALA A 169 -7.87 4.53 -30.13
C ALA A 169 -7.76 3.21 -29.34
N GLY A 170 -7.30 2.15 -30.01
CA GLY A 170 -6.97 0.89 -29.35
C GLY A 170 -5.73 1.03 -28.48
N THR A 171 -5.74 0.43 -27.29
CA THR A 171 -4.54 0.37 -26.43
C THR A 171 -3.70 -0.86 -26.77
N ALA A 172 -2.40 -0.81 -26.51
CA ALA A 172 -1.50 -1.96 -26.72
C ALA A 172 -1.97 -3.20 -25.95
N MET A 173 -2.46 -3.02 -24.71
CA MET A 173 -2.97 -4.13 -23.91
C MET A 173 -4.28 -4.71 -24.48
N ALA A 174 -5.15 -3.87 -25.04
CA ALA A 174 -6.36 -4.34 -25.71
C ALA A 174 -6.02 -5.16 -26.98
N ALA A 175 -5.00 -4.76 -27.74
CA ALA A 175 -4.52 -5.51 -28.90
C ALA A 175 -4.00 -6.91 -28.48
N LEU A 176 -3.16 -6.97 -27.44
CA LEU A 176 -2.64 -8.24 -26.92
C LEU A 176 -3.75 -9.19 -26.45
N ASN A 177 -4.78 -8.65 -25.78
CA ASN A 177 -5.92 -9.47 -25.33
C ASN A 177 -6.77 -9.96 -26.52
N ALA A 178 -6.85 -9.18 -27.60
CA ALA A 178 -7.48 -9.59 -28.85
C ALA A 178 -6.65 -10.59 -29.67
N GLY A 179 -5.51 -11.06 -29.15
CA GLY A 179 -4.64 -12.02 -29.84
C GLY A 179 -3.86 -11.40 -31.00
N LYS A 180 -3.62 -10.08 -30.98
CA LYS A 180 -2.88 -9.36 -32.02
C LYS A 180 -1.71 -8.61 -31.41
N PHE A 181 -0.62 -8.49 -32.16
CA PHE A 181 0.45 -7.59 -31.76
C PHE A 181 -0.03 -6.13 -31.84
N PRO A 182 0.38 -5.28 -30.89
CA PRO A 182 0.17 -3.84 -30.99
C PRO A 182 0.76 -3.31 -32.29
N ASN A 183 0.14 -2.27 -32.86
CA ASN A 183 0.69 -1.61 -34.05
C ASN A 183 1.90 -0.73 -33.69
N GLU A 184 1.96 -0.31 -32.43
CA GLU A 184 3.02 0.49 -31.85
C GLU A 184 4.27 -0.35 -31.58
N SER A 185 5.43 0.23 -31.85
CA SER A 185 6.71 -0.42 -31.57
C SER A 185 7.03 -0.45 -30.07
N VAL A 186 7.88 -1.38 -29.63
CA VAL A 186 8.40 -1.44 -28.25
C VAL A 186 9.01 -0.09 -27.81
N PHE A 187 9.71 0.61 -28.70
CA PHE A 187 10.28 1.92 -28.42
C PHE A 187 9.21 2.99 -28.18
N GLU A 188 8.08 2.92 -28.89
CA GLU A 188 6.95 3.82 -28.68
C GLU A 188 6.25 3.56 -27.35
N LEU A 189 6.18 2.31 -26.88
CA LEU A 189 5.69 1.99 -25.52
C LEU A 189 6.69 2.43 -24.44
N LEU A 190 7.99 2.31 -24.69
CA LEU A 190 9.02 2.77 -23.74
C LEU A 190 9.01 4.28 -23.57
N TYR A 191 8.94 5.01 -24.68
CA TYR A 191 8.95 6.47 -24.71
C TYR A 191 7.58 7.06 -24.35
N GLY A 192 6.52 6.41 -24.82
CA GLY A 192 5.13 6.68 -24.48
C GLY A 192 4.31 7.40 -25.53
N LYS A 193 4.46 7.02 -26.78
CA LYS A 193 3.60 7.49 -27.89
C LYS A 193 2.49 6.48 -28.19
N CYS A 194 1.73 6.08 -27.17
CA CYS A 194 0.62 5.13 -27.30
C CYS A 194 -0.63 5.59 -26.55
N ALA A 195 -1.78 5.02 -26.90
CA ALA A 195 -3.02 5.21 -26.15
C ALA A 195 -3.00 4.41 -24.84
N GLY A 196 -3.43 5.02 -23.73
CA GLY A 196 -3.40 4.38 -22.41
C GLY A 196 -3.89 5.28 -21.27
N ASN A 197 -3.73 4.79 -20.04
CA ASN A 197 -3.96 5.58 -18.83
C ASN A 197 -2.82 6.57 -18.61
N ILE A 198 -3.08 7.73 -17.99
CA ILE A 198 -2.13 8.83 -17.83
C ILE A 198 -0.79 8.38 -17.19
N GLY A 199 -0.85 7.49 -16.21
CA GLY A 199 0.30 6.96 -15.48
C GLY A 199 1.06 5.86 -16.21
N GLU A 200 0.50 5.32 -17.30
CA GLU A 200 1.05 4.18 -18.05
C GLU A 200 1.75 4.60 -19.34
N ILE A 201 1.64 5.89 -19.69
CA ILE A 201 2.05 6.39 -21.00
C ILE A 201 3.53 6.06 -21.26
N SER A 202 4.43 6.34 -20.31
CA SER A 202 5.88 6.16 -20.53
C SER A 202 6.48 5.19 -19.51
N ALA A 203 6.79 3.98 -19.96
CA ALA A 203 7.45 2.97 -19.12
C ALA A 203 8.81 3.46 -18.59
N LEU A 204 9.56 4.22 -19.39
CA LEU A 204 10.85 4.77 -18.98
C LEU A 204 10.70 5.72 -17.78
N LEU A 205 9.74 6.64 -17.83
CA LEU A 205 9.53 7.60 -16.75
C LEU A 205 9.01 6.94 -15.47
N ILE A 206 8.18 5.89 -15.59
CA ILE A 206 7.75 5.07 -14.46
C ILE A 206 8.95 4.39 -13.81
N LEU A 207 9.84 3.78 -14.60
CA LEU A 207 11.05 3.13 -14.10
C LEU A 207 12.00 4.14 -13.45
N LEU A 208 12.13 5.35 -14.00
CA LEU A 208 12.97 6.40 -13.44
C LEU A 208 12.40 6.93 -12.10
N GLY A 209 11.09 7.15 -12.02
CA GLY A 209 10.41 7.51 -10.78
C GLY A 209 10.49 6.40 -9.72
N GLY A 210 10.31 5.15 -10.13
CA GLY A 210 10.49 3.98 -9.27
C GLY A 210 11.93 3.83 -8.77
N ALA A 211 12.92 4.02 -9.64
CA ALA A 211 14.34 4.02 -9.28
C ALA A 211 14.65 5.15 -8.28
N PHE A 212 14.09 6.35 -8.47
CA PHE A 212 14.23 7.44 -7.52
C PHE A 212 13.71 7.07 -6.12
N LEU A 213 12.55 6.41 -6.03
CA LEU A 213 11.99 5.95 -4.74
C LEU A 213 12.82 4.84 -4.09
N ILE A 214 13.40 3.94 -4.89
CA ILE A 214 14.31 2.89 -4.41
C ILE A 214 15.60 3.51 -3.87
N LEU A 215 16.20 4.44 -4.61
CA LEU A 215 17.44 5.12 -4.21
C LEU A 215 17.25 5.96 -2.93
N ARG A 216 16.06 6.52 -2.74
CA ARG A 216 15.69 7.22 -1.50
C ARG A 216 15.38 6.27 -0.33
N GLY A 217 15.39 4.95 -0.55
CA GLY A 217 15.10 3.96 0.48
C GLY A 217 13.64 3.96 0.94
N ILE A 218 12.74 4.56 0.15
CA ILE A 218 11.30 4.60 0.45
C ILE A 218 10.70 3.25 0.11
N ILE A 219 10.84 2.78 -1.13
CA ILE A 219 10.27 1.48 -1.54
C ILE A 219 11.34 0.39 -1.61
N SER A 220 10.94 -0.86 -1.32
CA SER A 220 11.80 -2.04 -1.51
C SER A 220 11.79 -2.46 -2.98
N TYR A 221 12.96 -2.69 -3.59
CA TYR A 221 13.09 -3.16 -4.97
C TYR A 221 12.56 -4.59 -5.17
N LYS A 222 12.38 -5.36 -4.09
CA LYS A 222 12.04 -6.80 -4.15
C LYS A 222 10.64 -7.03 -4.72
N ILE A 223 9.66 -6.23 -4.31
CA ILE A 223 8.26 -6.31 -4.76
C ILE A 223 8.15 -6.00 -6.27
N PRO A 224 8.59 -4.82 -6.77
CA PRO A 224 8.43 -4.50 -8.18
C PRO A 224 9.21 -5.45 -9.08
N LEU A 225 10.41 -5.87 -8.67
CA LEU A 225 11.23 -6.79 -9.46
C LEU A 225 10.62 -8.19 -9.54
N SER A 226 10.13 -8.75 -8.43
CA SER A 226 9.48 -10.07 -8.46
C SER A 226 8.14 -10.04 -9.18
N PHE A 227 7.40 -8.94 -9.13
CA PHE A 227 6.18 -8.74 -9.91
C PHE A 227 6.50 -8.71 -11.42
N ALA A 228 7.38 -7.79 -11.85
CA ALA A 228 7.82 -7.66 -13.24
C ALA A 228 8.36 -8.98 -13.81
N PHE A 229 9.25 -9.64 -13.07
CA PHE A 229 9.84 -10.92 -13.46
C PHE A 229 8.79 -12.00 -13.64
N THR A 230 7.81 -12.09 -12.73
CA THR A 230 6.77 -13.13 -12.82
C THR A 230 5.87 -12.94 -14.03
N VAL A 231 5.44 -11.70 -14.31
CA VAL A 231 4.66 -11.40 -15.53
C VAL A 231 5.44 -11.81 -16.77
N MET A 232 6.72 -11.40 -16.85
CA MET A 232 7.60 -11.71 -17.97
C MET A 232 7.81 -13.21 -18.14
N ALA A 233 8.09 -13.93 -17.05
CA ALA A 233 8.35 -15.38 -17.09
C ALA A 233 7.12 -16.18 -17.55
N ILE A 234 5.92 -15.87 -17.04
CA ILE A 234 4.70 -16.59 -17.41
C ILE A 234 4.31 -16.26 -18.85
N THR A 235 4.37 -14.99 -19.25
CA THR A 235 4.01 -14.57 -20.62
C THR A 235 5.01 -15.06 -21.67
N TYR A 236 6.28 -15.22 -21.29
CA TYR A 236 7.30 -15.86 -22.13
C TYR A 236 7.08 -17.37 -22.28
N LEU A 237 6.74 -18.08 -21.19
CA LEU A 237 6.49 -19.53 -21.25
C LEU A 237 5.18 -19.90 -21.94
N PHE A 238 4.16 -19.04 -21.83
CA PHE A 238 2.81 -19.31 -22.32
C PHE A 238 2.25 -18.12 -23.13
N PRO A 239 2.83 -17.76 -24.28
CA PRO A 239 2.32 -16.66 -25.10
C PRO A 239 0.96 -17.01 -25.75
N ARG A 240 0.11 -16.00 -25.99
CA ARG A 240 -1.24 -16.19 -26.58
C ARG A 240 -1.33 -15.98 -28.10
N ILE A 241 -0.29 -15.40 -28.70
CA ILE A 241 -0.29 -15.01 -30.12
C ILE A 241 0.60 -15.99 -30.88
N ASP A 242 1.91 -15.89 -30.66
CA ASP A 242 2.94 -16.73 -31.26
C ASP A 242 4.04 -17.03 -30.23
N ILE A 243 4.88 -18.04 -30.48
CA ILE A 243 6.09 -18.33 -29.70
C ILE A 243 7.17 -17.29 -30.03
N ASP A 244 6.88 -16.03 -29.75
CA ASP A 244 7.80 -14.91 -29.90
C ASP A 244 8.12 -14.32 -28.53
N SER A 245 9.41 -14.08 -28.30
CA SER A 245 9.94 -13.43 -27.11
C SER A 245 9.39 -12.00 -26.96
N SER A 246 8.99 -11.38 -28.06
CA SER A 246 8.40 -10.03 -28.08
C SER A 246 7.12 -9.93 -27.26
N TYR A 247 6.31 -11.00 -27.19
CA TYR A 247 5.04 -10.98 -26.45
C TYR A 247 5.24 -10.67 -24.96
N ALA A 248 6.29 -11.20 -24.34
CA ALA A 248 6.61 -10.94 -22.94
C ALA A 248 7.00 -9.46 -22.70
N ILE A 249 7.73 -8.87 -23.65
CA ILE A 249 8.15 -7.46 -23.60
C ILE A 249 6.92 -6.54 -23.75
N TYR A 250 6.05 -6.80 -24.71
CA TYR A 250 4.81 -6.04 -24.84
C TYR A 250 3.91 -6.21 -23.60
N SER A 251 3.88 -7.41 -23.01
CA SER A 251 3.07 -7.68 -21.82
C SER A 251 3.52 -6.89 -20.60
N ILE A 252 4.83 -6.73 -20.36
CA ILE A 252 5.32 -5.96 -19.21
C ILE A 252 5.18 -4.44 -19.43
N LEU A 253 5.40 -3.98 -20.66
CA LEU A 253 5.38 -2.55 -20.99
C LEU A 253 3.97 -1.97 -21.16
N SER A 254 2.94 -2.80 -21.21
CA SER A 254 1.54 -2.37 -21.37
C SER A 254 0.67 -2.75 -20.17
N GLY A 255 -0.48 -2.09 -20.04
CA GLY A 255 -1.55 -2.44 -19.10
C GLY A 255 -1.11 -2.33 -17.63
N GLY A 256 -0.63 -1.17 -17.23
CA GLY A 256 -0.49 -0.82 -15.82
C GLY A 256 0.53 -1.60 -14.99
N VAL A 257 1.20 -2.63 -15.51
CA VAL A 257 2.06 -3.54 -14.72
C VAL A 257 3.17 -2.78 -14.02
N LEU A 258 3.94 -1.98 -14.76
CA LEU A 258 5.05 -1.22 -14.17
C LEU A 258 4.55 -0.16 -13.20
N PHE A 259 3.48 0.56 -13.56
CA PHE A 259 2.91 1.58 -12.68
C PHE A 259 2.41 0.97 -11.36
N ALA A 260 1.64 -0.11 -11.46
CA ALA A 260 1.15 -0.85 -10.31
C ALA A 260 2.30 -1.42 -9.47
N ALA A 261 3.33 -1.98 -10.10
CA ALA A 261 4.47 -2.59 -9.42
C ALA A 261 5.29 -1.60 -8.59
N PHE A 262 5.59 -0.42 -9.13
CA PHE A 262 6.48 0.56 -8.49
C PHE A 262 5.77 1.58 -7.59
N PHE A 263 4.49 1.88 -7.85
CA PHE A 263 3.79 2.95 -7.13
C PHE A 263 2.61 2.47 -6.28
N MET A 264 2.05 1.29 -6.54
CA MET A 264 0.83 0.84 -5.87
C MET A 264 1.03 -0.42 -5.01
N ALA A 265 1.78 -1.40 -5.51
CA ALA A 265 2.12 -2.65 -4.82
C ALA A 265 3.12 -2.43 -3.67
N THR A 266 3.84 -1.32 -3.70
CA THR A 266 4.83 -0.92 -2.68
C THR A 266 4.28 0.05 -1.65
N ASP A 267 2.94 0.17 -1.53
CA ASP A 267 2.33 0.97 -0.48
C ASP A 267 2.67 0.39 0.90
N HIS A 268 3.22 1.22 1.78
CA HIS A 268 3.71 0.82 3.10
C HIS A 268 2.62 0.32 4.04
N ALA A 269 1.37 0.73 3.83
CA ALA A 269 0.27 0.29 4.68
C ALA A 269 -0.18 -1.14 4.39
N THR A 270 -0.05 -1.59 3.13
CA THR A 270 -0.70 -2.82 2.65
C THR A 270 0.27 -3.87 2.14
N SER A 271 1.57 -3.56 2.08
CA SER A 271 2.60 -4.49 1.61
C SER A 271 3.29 -5.23 2.77
N PRO A 272 3.79 -6.45 2.53
CA PRO A 272 4.49 -7.23 3.55
C PRO A 272 5.85 -6.61 3.93
N CYS A 273 6.22 -6.79 5.19
CA CYS A 273 7.47 -6.28 5.76
C CYS A 273 8.64 -7.28 5.62
N THR A 274 8.36 -8.58 5.56
CA THR A 274 9.43 -9.60 5.50
C THR A 274 10.00 -9.76 4.10
N THR A 275 11.30 -10.05 3.97
CA THR A 275 11.93 -10.24 2.65
C THR A 275 11.30 -11.37 1.84
N LEU A 276 10.98 -12.50 2.49
CA LEU A 276 10.34 -13.62 1.82
C LEU A 276 8.87 -13.31 1.49
N GLY A 277 8.15 -12.63 2.39
CA GLY A 277 6.79 -12.13 2.13
C GLY A 277 6.74 -11.18 0.94
N GLN A 278 7.68 -10.24 0.83
CA GLN A 278 7.80 -9.30 -0.31
C GLN A 278 8.00 -10.01 -1.65
N VAL A 279 8.86 -11.03 -1.70
CA VAL A 279 9.09 -11.79 -2.93
C VAL A 279 7.84 -12.58 -3.30
N LEU A 280 7.25 -13.34 -2.36
CA LEU A 280 6.03 -14.10 -2.60
C LEU A 280 4.86 -13.20 -3.00
N TYR A 281 4.75 -12.02 -2.39
CA TYR A 281 3.73 -11.03 -2.70
C TYR A 281 3.85 -10.52 -4.14
N GLY A 282 5.05 -10.12 -4.58
CA GLY A 282 5.23 -9.70 -5.96
C GLY A 282 5.04 -10.84 -6.97
N VAL A 283 5.47 -12.07 -6.64
CA VAL A 283 5.17 -13.27 -7.46
C VAL A 283 3.65 -13.48 -7.58
N GLY A 284 2.91 -13.38 -6.48
CA GLY A 284 1.45 -13.48 -6.48
C GLY A 284 0.79 -12.37 -7.32
N CYS A 285 1.27 -11.12 -7.20
CA CYS A 285 0.78 -10.01 -8.02
C CYS A 285 0.97 -10.30 -9.52
N GLY A 286 2.16 -10.77 -9.92
CA GLY A 286 2.46 -11.09 -11.31
C GLY A 286 1.64 -12.25 -11.84
N GLY A 287 1.54 -13.34 -11.08
CA GLY A 287 0.75 -14.52 -11.45
C GLY A 287 -0.73 -14.20 -11.63
N LEU A 288 -1.33 -13.48 -10.68
CA LEU A 288 -2.73 -13.05 -10.77
C LEU A 288 -2.95 -12.07 -11.92
N THR A 289 -2.00 -11.18 -12.19
CA THR A 289 -2.09 -10.24 -13.32
C THR A 289 -2.21 -10.99 -14.64
N VAL A 290 -1.34 -11.98 -14.88
CA VAL A 290 -1.39 -12.77 -16.11
C VAL A 290 -2.66 -13.62 -16.17
N LEU A 291 -3.08 -14.19 -15.04
CA LEU A 291 -4.34 -14.94 -14.95
C LEU A 291 -5.55 -14.09 -15.37
N PHE A 292 -5.64 -12.85 -14.90
CA PHE A 292 -6.74 -11.94 -15.28
C PHE A 292 -6.67 -11.53 -16.75
N ARG A 293 -5.47 -11.29 -17.27
CA ARG A 293 -5.28 -10.99 -18.70
C ARG A 293 -5.68 -12.17 -19.59
N TYR A 294 -5.50 -13.40 -19.12
CA TYR A 294 -5.79 -14.60 -19.92
C TYR A 294 -7.27 -14.99 -19.85
N THR A 295 -7.91 -14.78 -18.69
CA THR A 295 -9.35 -15.07 -18.50
C THR A 295 -10.26 -13.97 -19.04
N GLY A 296 -9.74 -12.77 -19.33
CA GLY A 296 -10.40 -11.76 -20.17
C GLY A 296 -11.41 -10.85 -19.47
N VAL A 297 -11.70 -11.04 -18.18
CA VAL A 297 -12.66 -10.19 -17.44
C VAL A 297 -12.09 -8.79 -17.14
N PHE A 298 -10.77 -8.70 -16.91
CA PHE A 298 -10.06 -7.44 -16.67
C PHE A 298 -8.81 -7.38 -17.56
N TYR A 299 -8.88 -6.64 -18.67
CA TYR A 299 -7.77 -6.60 -19.64
C TYR A 299 -6.48 -5.98 -19.08
N ASP A 300 -6.56 -5.10 -18.08
CA ASP A 300 -5.41 -4.53 -17.39
C ASP A 300 -4.74 -5.55 -16.44
N GLY A 301 -5.56 -6.27 -15.67
CA GLY A 301 -5.19 -7.34 -14.73
C GLY A 301 -4.38 -6.91 -13.51
N ALA A 302 -3.49 -5.93 -13.63
CA ALA A 302 -2.52 -5.57 -12.59
C ALA A 302 -3.16 -4.97 -11.34
N TYR A 303 -4.07 -4.01 -11.50
CA TYR A 303 -4.74 -3.33 -10.40
C TYR A 303 -5.56 -4.27 -9.49
N PRO A 304 -6.46 -5.13 -10.01
CA PRO A 304 -7.18 -6.09 -9.17
C PRO A 304 -6.27 -7.16 -8.56
N ALA A 305 -5.18 -7.54 -9.24
CA ALA A 305 -4.20 -8.48 -8.68
C ALA A 305 -3.52 -7.93 -7.43
N VAL A 306 -3.09 -6.66 -7.46
CA VAL A 306 -2.48 -6.01 -6.29
C VAL A 306 -3.48 -5.89 -5.13
N LEU A 307 -4.76 -5.59 -5.40
CA LEU A 307 -5.78 -5.55 -4.36
C LEU A 307 -5.97 -6.88 -3.63
N ILE A 308 -6.03 -7.99 -4.38
CA ILE A 308 -6.15 -9.33 -3.79
C ILE A 308 -4.91 -9.65 -2.97
N MET A 309 -3.73 -9.28 -3.47
CA MET A 309 -2.48 -9.54 -2.76
C MET A 309 -2.32 -8.68 -1.51
N ASN A 310 -2.87 -7.47 -1.46
CA ASN A 310 -2.88 -6.63 -0.25
C ASN A 310 -3.54 -7.36 0.92
N GLU A 311 -4.68 -8.03 0.68
CA GLU A 311 -5.36 -8.83 1.70
C GLU A 311 -4.50 -10.03 2.15
N LEU A 312 -3.73 -10.60 1.22
CA LEU A 312 -2.82 -11.72 1.50
C LEU A 312 -1.48 -11.30 2.11
N ALA A 313 -1.17 -10.00 2.21
CA ALA A 313 0.12 -9.52 2.71
C ALA A 313 0.40 -9.98 4.15
N ARG A 314 -0.60 -9.87 5.05
CA ARG A 314 -0.46 -10.31 6.45
C ARG A 314 -0.31 -11.83 6.59
N PRO A 315 -1.16 -12.68 5.96
CA PRO A 315 -0.92 -14.11 5.90
C PRO A 315 0.46 -14.51 5.38
N LEU A 316 0.95 -13.83 4.33
CA LEU A 316 2.27 -14.09 3.75
C LEU A 316 3.40 -13.76 4.72
N ASP A 317 3.30 -12.65 5.46
CA ASP A 317 4.29 -12.30 6.48
C ASP A 317 4.30 -13.30 7.65
N LEU A 318 3.13 -13.79 8.08
CA LEU A 318 3.04 -14.84 9.10
C LEU A 318 3.68 -16.15 8.63
N LEU A 319 3.42 -16.54 7.38
CA LEU A 319 4.03 -17.71 6.77
C LEU A 319 5.55 -17.54 6.64
N ALA A 320 6.02 -16.36 6.20
CA ALA A 320 7.43 -16.05 6.11
C ALA A 320 8.13 -16.07 7.48
N PHE A 321 7.48 -15.56 8.52
CA PHE A 321 7.98 -15.62 9.89
C PHE A 321 8.04 -17.06 10.41
N SER A 322 7.03 -17.89 10.12
CA SER A 322 7.04 -19.32 10.47
C SER A 322 8.21 -20.06 9.79
N LEU A 323 8.45 -19.79 8.51
CA LEU A 323 9.52 -20.43 7.74
C LEU A 323 10.93 -19.97 8.14
N ASN A 324 11.07 -18.71 8.56
CA ASN A 324 12.36 -18.08 8.93
C ASN A 324 12.56 -17.88 10.44
N GLY A 325 11.61 -18.34 11.27
CA GLY A 325 11.55 -18.10 12.70
C GLY A 325 12.72 -18.70 13.50
N PRO A 326 12.83 -18.35 14.80
CA PRO A 326 13.99 -18.63 15.65
C PRO A 326 14.41 -20.11 15.74
N GLY A 327 13.51 -21.06 15.43
CA GLY A 327 13.81 -22.49 15.36
C GLY A 327 14.86 -22.87 14.31
N LYS A 328 14.98 -22.13 13.20
CA LYS A 328 16.03 -22.38 12.18
C LYS A 328 17.34 -21.65 12.47
N LYS A 329 17.31 -20.48 13.11
CA LYS A 329 18.54 -19.80 13.59
C LYS A 329 19.25 -20.64 14.65
N LYS A 330 18.52 -21.25 15.59
CA LYS A 330 19.09 -22.22 16.55
C LYS A 330 19.66 -23.47 15.87
N LYS A 331 19.00 -24.02 14.84
CA LYS A 331 19.52 -25.17 14.07
C LYS A 331 20.76 -24.83 13.23
N LYS A 332 20.82 -23.64 12.61
CA LYS A 332 22.01 -23.19 11.86
C LYS A 332 23.20 -22.89 12.78
N ALA A 333 22.95 -22.24 13.92
CA ALA A 333 23.98 -22.01 14.93
C ALA A 333 24.51 -23.32 15.54
N LYS A 334 23.64 -24.32 15.78
CA LYS A 334 24.05 -25.64 16.24
C LYS A 334 24.89 -26.40 15.20
N LYS A 335 24.53 -26.32 13.91
CA LYS A 335 25.29 -26.92 12.80
C LYS A 335 26.62 -26.22 12.50
N GLN A 336 26.78 -24.96 12.91
CA GLN A 336 28.05 -24.22 12.79
C GLN A 336 28.96 -24.52 13.98
N LYS A 337 28.43 -24.62 15.20
CA LYS A 337 29.20 -25.07 16.37
C LYS A 337 29.69 -26.52 16.25
N GLU A 338 28.96 -27.40 15.57
CA GLU A 338 29.42 -28.77 15.26
C GLU A 338 30.49 -28.83 14.14
N LYS A 339 30.84 -27.70 13.51
CA LYS A 339 31.82 -27.64 12.40
C LYS A 339 33.10 -26.87 12.73
N GLU A 340 33.20 -26.25 13.91
CA GLU A 340 34.48 -25.70 14.41
C GLU A 340 35.25 -26.83 15.10
N PRO A 341 36.50 -27.15 14.68
CA PRO A 341 37.33 -28.10 15.41
C PRO A 341 37.72 -27.51 16.77
N GLU A 342 37.63 -28.32 17.83
CA GLU A 342 38.09 -27.96 19.18
C GLU A 342 39.55 -27.49 19.13
N PRO A 343 39.92 -26.41 19.84
CA PRO A 343 41.32 -26.01 19.94
C PRO A 343 42.10 -27.08 20.71
N ALA A 344 43.19 -27.55 20.09
CA ALA A 344 44.06 -28.59 20.60
C ALA A 344 44.60 -28.27 22.01
N GLU A 345 44.44 -29.22 22.93
CA GLU A 345 45.05 -29.19 24.26
C GLU A 345 46.59 -29.10 24.13
N THR A 346 47.17 -27.99 24.57
CA THR A 346 48.60 -27.90 24.83
C THR A 346 48.93 -28.61 26.14
N VAL A 347 49.63 -29.74 26.00
CA VAL A 347 50.25 -30.49 27.09
C VAL A 347 51.39 -29.65 27.67
N GLU A 348 51.23 -29.13 28.88
CA GLU A 348 52.34 -28.73 29.74
C GLU A 348 52.58 -29.82 30.80
N ASN A 349 53.69 -30.54 30.65
CA ASN A 349 54.23 -31.45 31.66
C ASN A 349 54.75 -30.64 32.85
N GLY A 350 54.24 -30.93 34.03
CA GLY A 350 54.80 -30.45 35.29
C GLY A 350 56.08 -31.21 35.66
N GLN A 351 57.12 -30.46 36.05
CA GLN A 351 58.15 -30.92 36.98
C GLN A 351 58.01 -30.16 38.30
N GLU A 352 57.96 -30.95 39.37
CA GLU A 352 58.24 -30.73 40.79
C GLU A 352 58.46 -29.29 41.29
N THR A 353 57.79 -28.90 42.38
CA THR A 353 58.33 -29.05 43.75
C THR A 353 57.34 -28.54 44.79
N ALA A 354 57.44 -29.11 45.98
CA ALA A 354 56.66 -28.83 47.19
C ALA A 354 56.80 -27.37 47.67
N GLU A 355 55.83 -26.89 48.47
CA GLU A 355 56.08 -26.38 49.84
C GLU A 355 54.89 -25.53 50.37
N ASN A 356 54.43 -25.93 51.57
CA ASN A 356 53.84 -25.20 52.69
C ASN A 356 52.80 -24.05 52.55
N ALA A 357 51.83 -24.20 53.46
CA ALA A 357 51.39 -23.24 54.49
C ALA A 357 50.17 -22.32 54.26
N GLU A 358 49.34 -22.38 55.29
CA GLU A 358 48.54 -21.31 55.92
C GLU A 358 47.27 -20.77 55.23
N LYS A 359 46.14 -21.10 55.88
CA LYS A 359 45.06 -20.14 56.19
C LYS A 359 45.58 -19.12 57.22
N PRO A 360 45.15 -17.85 57.20
CA PRO A 360 43.88 -17.50 57.87
C PRO A 360 43.05 -16.34 57.27
N ASP A 361 41.76 -16.42 57.62
CA ASP A 361 40.73 -15.41 57.95
C ASP A 361 40.62 -14.00 57.33
N GLU A 362 39.33 -13.67 57.12
CA GLU A 362 38.64 -12.36 57.29
C GLU A 362 39.08 -11.20 56.36
N THR A 363 38.24 -10.32 55.82
CA THR A 363 36.90 -9.83 56.16
C THR A 363 36.38 -8.97 54.98
N SER A 364 35.06 -8.77 54.92
CA SER A 364 34.35 -7.63 54.29
C SER A 364 34.31 -7.60 52.73
N ALA A 365 33.27 -7.14 52.03
CA ALA A 365 32.03 -6.47 52.40
C ALA A 365 30.99 -6.64 51.26
N GLU A 366 29.73 -6.77 51.67
CA GLU A 366 28.50 -6.16 51.13
C GLU A 366 28.10 -6.29 49.65
N GLU A 367 26.95 -6.98 49.48
CA GLU A 367 25.92 -6.77 48.46
C GLU A 367 25.26 -5.38 48.58
N PRO A 368 24.75 -4.80 47.47
CA PRO A 368 23.64 -3.84 47.51
C PRO A 368 22.39 -4.47 46.86
N LYS A 369 21.38 -4.84 47.66
CA LYS A 369 20.20 -4.05 48.09
C LYS A 369 19.22 -3.64 46.98
N GLU A 370 18.06 -4.30 47.02
CA GLU A 370 16.76 -3.82 46.55
C GLU A 370 16.40 -2.46 47.19
N ILE A 371 15.80 -1.56 46.41
CA ILE A 371 15.16 -0.35 46.92
C ILE A 371 13.65 -0.46 46.66
N LYS A 372 12.90 -0.53 47.76
CA LYS A 372 11.50 -0.14 47.88
C LYS A 372 11.46 1.37 48.16
N GLU A 373 10.58 2.11 47.49
CA GLU A 373 9.98 3.33 48.04
C GLU A 373 8.48 3.33 47.70
N GLU A 374 7.68 3.27 48.77
CA GLU A 374 6.26 3.65 48.85
C GLU A 374 6.19 4.78 49.88
N THR A 375 5.44 5.85 49.59
CA THR A 375 4.59 6.61 50.53
C THR A 375 3.84 7.67 49.70
N GLU A 376 2.53 7.51 49.54
CA GLU A 376 1.43 8.17 50.29
C GLU A 376 0.97 9.45 49.57
N GLU A 377 -0.19 9.45 48.90
CA GLU A 377 -1.56 9.52 49.43
C GLU A 377 -2.00 10.97 49.69
N THR A 378 -3.01 11.41 48.93
CA THR A 378 -3.94 12.48 49.31
C THR A 378 -5.22 12.27 48.53
N ALA A 379 -6.15 11.56 49.16
CA ALA A 379 -7.56 11.55 48.83
C ALA A 379 -8.31 12.15 50.03
N THR A 380 -9.13 13.17 49.77
CA THR A 380 -10.28 13.61 50.56
C THR A 380 -11.26 14.13 49.51
N ASP A 381 -12.27 13.37 49.10
CA ASP A 381 -13.54 13.02 49.76
C ASP A 381 -14.64 14.09 49.57
N VAL A 382 -15.88 13.63 49.67
CA VAL A 382 -17.21 14.30 49.62
C VAL A 382 -18.06 13.89 48.40
N THR A 383 -18.74 12.77 48.61
CA THR A 383 -20.12 12.49 48.15
C THR A 383 -21.14 12.97 49.21
N GLU A 384 -22.17 13.71 48.81
CA GLU A 384 -23.51 13.84 49.44
C GLU A 384 -24.45 14.39 48.33
N ALA A 385 -25.46 13.64 47.89
CA ALA A 385 -26.87 13.56 48.39
C ALA A 385 -27.67 14.86 48.10
N GLU A 386 -28.69 14.79 47.22
CA GLU A 386 -30.15 15.02 47.52
C GLU A 386 -30.46 16.50 47.89
N GLU A 387 -31.47 17.23 47.41
CA GLU A 387 -32.87 16.92 47.09
C GLU A 387 -33.60 18.25 46.64
N ILE A 388 -34.69 18.12 45.83
CA ILE A 388 -35.92 18.97 45.68
C ILE A 388 -35.80 20.49 45.40
N THR A 389 -36.33 21.05 44.31
CA THR A 389 -37.72 21.58 44.09
C THR A 389 -37.67 22.32 42.72
N GLU A 390 -38.68 22.44 41.88
CA GLU A 390 -40.13 22.46 42.07
C GLU A 390 -40.82 22.21 40.71
N GLU A 391 -42.03 21.68 40.80
CA GLU A 391 -42.97 21.40 39.74
C GLU A 391 -43.42 22.68 39.00
N THR A 392 -43.76 22.54 37.72
CA THR A 392 -45.00 23.15 37.22
C THR A 392 -45.57 22.27 36.12
N GLU A 393 -46.56 21.46 36.50
CA GLU A 393 -47.59 20.98 35.60
C GLU A 393 -48.40 22.18 35.06
N GLU A 394 -48.71 22.22 33.77
CA GLU A 394 -50.10 22.40 33.33
C GLU A 394 -50.31 21.97 31.86
N LYS A 395 -50.95 20.80 31.76
CA LYS A 395 -52.08 20.42 30.90
C LYS A 395 -52.03 20.48 29.35
N PRO A 396 -52.52 19.40 28.68
CA PRO A 396 -52.80 19.36 27.25
C PRO A 396 -54.27 19.70 26.93
N GLU A 397 -54.55 20.27 25.76
CA GLU A 397 -55.92 20.32 25.22
C GLU A 397 -55.99 20.38 23.68
N ASN A 398 -56.78 19.46 23.12
CA ASN A 398 -57.57 19.46 21.86
C ASN A 398 -56.92 19.45 20.44
N LYS A 399 -56.86 18.23 19.87
CA LYS A 399 -57.60 17.67 18.69
C LYS A 399 -58.58 18.60 17.90
N PRO A 400 -59.11 18.18 16.71
CA PRO A 400 -58.55 17.85 15.37
C PRO A 400 -59.26 18.71 14.27
N ASP A 401 -59.41 18.18 13.04
CA ASP A 401 -60.19 18.66 11.87
C ASP A 401 -59.43 19.64 10.93
N ASP A 402 -59.36 19.51 9.59
CA ASP A 402 -60.07 18.70 8.59
C ASP A 402 -59.34 18.75 7.23
N GLY A 403 -59.67 17.80 6.34
CA GLY A 403 -59.82 18.04 4.89
C GLY A 403 -58.62 17.72 4.01
N GLU A 404 -58.54 16.55 3.37
CA GLU A 404 -59.14 16.25 2.06
C GLU A 404 -58.79 17.25 0.94
N GLY A 405 -58.18 16.75 -0.14
CA GLY A 405 -58.34 17.35 -1.46
C GLY A 405 -57.17 17.22 -2.42
N ALA A 406 -57.26 16.20 -3.29
CA ALA A 406 -56.60 16.00 -4.59
C ALA A 406 -55.18 15.41 -4.64
#